data_AF-H2XWH5-F1
#
_entry.id   AF-H2XWH5-F1
#
_cell.length_a   1.000
_cell.length_b   1.000
_cell.length_c   1.000
_cell.angle_alpha   90.00
_cell.angle_beta   90.00
_cell.angle_gamma   90.00
#
_symmetry.space_group_name_H-M   'P 1'
#
loop_
_entity.id
_entity.type
_entity.pdbx_description
1 polymer ?
#
loop_
_entity_poly.entity_id
_entity_poly.type
_entity_poly.pdbx_seq_one_letter_code
_entity_poly.pdbx_strand_id
1 'polypeptide(L)'
;MELENSASSDAVVREKIASLPPEVQDVSRLERITDRETADRLSTTVDEACLLLAEYNGRLVAEIDDRRQVARMLADFVRQQKSLLQESEQKLANYREKLAKVSEVRKELKSHIQNLPDLTMLPSVTGGLAPLPSAGDLFN
;
A
#
# COMPACT_ATOMS: atom_id res chain seq x y z
N MET A 1 10.37 -7.63 -9.97
CA MET A 1 11.61 -8.12 -10.61
C MET A 1 11.42 -9.43 -11.36
N GLU A 2 10.54 -10.36 -10.94
CA GLU A 2 10.35 -11.63 -11.69
C GLU A 2 9.54 -11.49 -13.00
N LEU A 3 8.56 -10.59 -13.10
CA LEU A 3 7.74 -10.44 -14.33
C LEU A 3 8.45 -9.72 -15.50
N GLU A 4 9.54 -9.00 -15.27
CA GLU A 4 10.21 -8.23 -16.32
C GLU A 4 10.91 -9.14 -17.34
N ASN A 5 11.36 -10.32 -16.91
CA ASN A 5 12.01 -11.34 -17.75
C ASN A 5 11.03 -12.45 -18.21
N SER A 6 9.74 -12.13 -18.27
CA SER A 6 8.70 -13.09 -18.65
C SER A 6 8.76 -13.49 -20.14
N ALA A 7 8.24 -14.67 -20.49
CA ALA A 7 8.18 -15.11 -21.89
C ALA A 7 7.35 -14.17 -22.77
N SER A 8 6.32 -13.51 -22.24
CA SER A 8 5.57 -12.49 -23.00
C SER A 8 6.40 -11.24 -23.30
N SER A 9 7.40 -10.92 -22.47
CA SER A 9 8.34 -9.81 -22.69
C SER A 9 9.45 -10.16 -23.69
N ASP A 10 9.64 -11.45 -23.99
CA ASP A 10 10.67 -11.96 -24.90
C ASP A 10 10.25 -11.75 -26.37
N ALA A 11 10.40 -10.52 -26.84
CA ALA A 11 10.03 -10.14 -28.21
C ALA A 11 10.80 -10.92 -29.27
N VAL A 12 12.06 -11.30 -29.00
CA VAL A 12 12.91 -12.03 -29.94
C VAL A 12 12.36 -13.43 -30.21
N VAL A 13 12.01 -14.18 -29.16
CA VAL A 13 11.43 -15.52 -29.33
C VAL A 13 10.06 -15.45 -30.00
N ARG A 14 9.22 -14.47 -29.66
CA ARG A 14 7.92 -14.28 -30.31
C ARG A 14 8.06 -13.97 -31.80
N GLU A 15 9.02 -13.13 -32.18
CA GLU A 15 9.27 -12.82 -33.60
C GLU A 15 9.72 -14.07 -34.35
N LYS A 16 10.62 -14.88 -33.76
CA LYS A 16 11.03 -16.16 -34.35
C LYS A 16 9.83 -17.09 -34.59
N ILE A 17 8.94 -17.23 -33.60
CA ILE A 17 7.71 -18.04 -33.73
C ILE A 17 6.80 -17.47 -34.83
N ALA A 18 6.60 -16.15 -34.87
CA ALA A 18 5.77 -15.50 -35.88
C ALA A 18 6.34 -15.64 -37.31
N SER A 19 7.66 -15.74 -37.43
CA SER A 19 8.37 -15.93 -38.70
C SER A 19 8.44 -17.39 -39.17
N LEU A 20 7.90 -18.35 -38.40
CA LEU A 20 7.94 -19.76 -38.79
C LEU A 20 7.21 -19.97 -40.13
N PRO A 21 7.81 -20.73 -41.07
CA PRO A 21 7.23 -20.91 -42.39
C PRO A 21 5.92 -21.71 -42.29
N PRO A 22 4.91 -21.38 -43.10
CA PRO A 22 3.62 -22.06 -43.04
C PRO A 22 3.71 -23.58 -43.31
N GLU A 23 4.75 -24.04 -44.02
CA GLU A 23 5.03 -25.45 -44.26
C GLU A 23 5.26 -26.26 -42.97
N VAL A 24 5.66 -25.63 -41.85
CA VAL A 24 5.84 -26.34 -40.57
C VAL A 24 4.54 -26.55 -39.79
N GLN A 25 3.44 -25.94 -40.22
CA GLN A 25 2.13 -26.01 -39.53
C GLN A 25 0.99 -26.50 -40.42
N ASP A 26 1.12 -26.42 -41.74
CA ASP A 26 0.08 -26.76 -42.71
C ASP A 26 0.41 -28.05 -43.48
N VAL A 27 -0.20 -29.16 -43.05
CA VAL A 27 -0.01 -30.50 -43.62
C VAL A 27 -0.38 -30.57 -45.11
N SER A 28 -1.31 -29.72 -45.58
CA SER A 28 -1.72 -29.71 -46.99
C SER A 28 -0.58 -29.31 -47.94
N ARG A 29 0.48 -28.68 -47.42
CA ARG A 29 1.64 -28.25 -48.20
C ARG A 29 2.64 -29.38 -48.46
N LEU A 30 2.52 -30.51 -47.76
CA LEU A 30 3.42 -31.66 -47.96
C LEU A 30 3.31 -32.24 -49.37
N GLU A 31 2.15 -32.13 -50.03
CA GLU A 31 1.95 -32.58 -51.42
C GLU A 31 2.87 -31.87 -52.43
N ARG A 32 3.41 -30.69 -52.07
CA ARG A 32 4.32 -29.90 -52.92
C ARG A 32 5.78 -30.33 -52.81
N ILE A 33 6.09 -31.25 -51.90
CA ILE A 33 7.46 -31.74 -51.68
C ILE A 33 7.68 -32.94 -52.58
N THR A 34 8.44 -32.72 -53.66
CA THR A 34 8.65 -33.73 -54.71
C THR A 34 10.02 -34.41 -54.63
N ASP A 35 10.89 -33.95 -53.74
CA ASP A 35 12.26 -34.45 -53.61
C ASP A 35 12.66 -34.64 -52.15
N ARG A 36 13.58 -35.59 -51.95
CA ARG A 36 14.05 -35.98 -50.62
C ARG A 36 14.83 -34.86 -49.91
N GLU A 37 15.56 -34.05 -50.66
CA GLU A 37 16.39 -32.99 -50.08
C GLU A 37 15.50 -31.90 -49.42
N THR A 38 14.46 -31.47 -50.12
CA THR A 38 13.45 -30.53 -49.59
C THR A 38 12.71 -31.13 -48.39
N ALA A 39 12.38 -32.43 -48.43
CA ALA A 39 11.75 -33.12 -47.30
C ALA A 39 12.65 -33.15 -46.05
N ASP A 40 13.93 -33.49 -46.22
CA ASP A 40 14.90 -33.55 -45.11
C ASP A 40 15.14 -32.15 -44.50
N ARG A 41 15.19 -31.09 -45.33
CA ARG A 41 15.26 -29.70 -44.84
C ARG A 41 14.02 -29.31 -44.04
N LEU A 42 12.82 -29.60 -44.56
CA LEU A 42 11.57 -29.30 -43.84
C LEU A 42 11.50 -30.07 -42.53
N SER A 43 11.89 -31.35 -42.50
CA SER A 43 11.94 -32.15 -41.27
C SER A 43 12.78 -31.46 -40.20
N THR A 44 13.95 -30.93 -40.58
CA THR A 44 14.84 -30.23 -39.65
C THR A 44 14.18 -28.95 -39.13
N THR A 45 13.54 -28.17 -40.00
CA THR A 45 12.82 -26.95 -39.60
C THR A 45 11.62 -27.26 -38.69
N VAL A 46 10.89 -28.35 -38.93
CA VAL A 46 9.79 -28.81 -38.07
C VAL A 46 10.31 -29.19 -36.68
N ASP A 47 11.43 -29.91 -36.60
CA ASP A 47 12.02 -30.32 -35.32
C ASP A 47 12.46 -29.09 -34.50
N GLU A 48 13.12 -28.14 -35.14
CA GLU A 48 13.52 -26.86 -34.52
C GLU A 48 12.30 -26.05 -34.04
N ALA A 49 11.26 -25.96 -34.87
CA ALA A 49 10.01 -25.28 -34.52
C ALA A 49 9.31 -25.94 -33.32
N CYS A 50 9.28 -27.27 -33.28
CA CYS A 50 8.71 -28.03 -32.16
C CYS A 50 9.44 -27.74 -30.85
N LEU A 51 10.78 -27.76 -30.86
CA LEU A 51 11.58 -27.46 -29.68
C LEU A 51 11.35 -26.01 -29.20
N LEU A 52 11.38 -25.05 -30.12
CA LEU A 52 11.14 -23.63 -29.83
C LEU A 52 9.76 -23.41 -29.17
N LEU A 53 8.71 -24.00 -29.75
CA LEU A 53 7.34 -23.87 -29.23
C LEU A 53 7.17 -24.56 -27.87
N ALA A 54 7.78 -25.73 -27.67
CA ALA A 54 7.72 -26.43 -26.40
C ALA A 54 8.37 -25.62 -25.28
N GLU A 55 9.56 -25.06 -25.52
CA GLU A 55 10.27 -24.22 -24.56
C GLU A 55 9.48 -22.93 -24.25
N TYR A 56 9.00 -22.24 -25.29
CA TYR A 56 8.21 -21.02 -25.13
C TYR A 56 6.93 -21.27 -24.32
N ASN A 57 6.18 -22.31 -24.66
CA ASN A 57 4.93 -22.66 -23.96
C ASN A 57 5.20 -23.03 -22.50
N GLY A 58 6.29 -23.76 -22.21
CA GLY A 58 6.70 -24.06 -20.85
C GLY A 58 6.96 -22.79 -20.03
N ARG A 59 7.72 -21.84 -20.60
CA ARG A 59 7.97 -20.54 -19.96
C ARG A 59 6.68 -19.71 -19.79
N LEU A 60 5.78 -19.73 -20.77
CA LEU A 60 4.53 -19.00 -20.74
C LEU A 60 3.57 -19.54 -19.66
N VAL A 61 3.52 -20.86 -19.46
CA VAL A 61 2.72 -21.47 -18.38
C VAL A 61 3.24 -21.04 -17.02
N ALA A 62 4.55 -21.11 -16.79
CA ALA A 62 5.17 -20.66 -15.54
C ALA A 62 4.83 -19.19 -15.24
N GLU A 63 4.96 -18.34 -16.26
CA GLU A 63 4.62 -16.93 -16.17
C GLU A 63 3.13 -16.68 -15.82
N ILE A 64 2.20 -17.46 -16.38
CA ILE A 64 0.77 -17.34 -16.06
C ILE A 64 0.52 -17.67 -14.58
N ASP A 65 1.18 -18.69 -14.05
CA ASP A 65 1.02 -19.07 -12.65
C ASP A 65 1.62 -18.02 -11.70
N ASP A 66 2.78 -17.45 -12.05
CA ASP A 66 3.37 -16.31 -11.33
C ASP A 66 2.41 -15.11 -11.32
N ARG A 67 1.79 -14.79 -12.47
CA ARG A 67 0.79 -13.71 -12.54
C ARG A 67 -0.43 -13.97 -11.67
N ARG A 68 -0.91 -15.21 -11.60
CA ARG A 68 -2.02 -15.59 -10.71
C ARG A 68 -1.64 -15.46 -9.24
N GLN A 69 -0.40 -15.76 -8.89
CA GLN A 69 0.11 -15.53 -7.54
C GLN A 69 0.16 -14.05 -7.19
N VAL A 70 0.76 -13.23 -8.05
CA VAL A 70 0.81 -11.77 -7.86
C VAL A 70 -0.58 -11.16 -7.77
N ALA A 71 -1.53 -11.60 -8.60
CA ALA A 71 -2.91 -11.12 -8.55
C ALA A 71 -3.57 -11.40 -7.19
N ARG A 72 -3.35 -12.59 -6.61
CA ARG A 72 -3.82 -12.93 -5.26
C ARG A 72 -3.18 -12.06 -4.20
N MET A 73 -1.86 -11.87 -4.26
CA MET A 73 -1.13 -11.00 -3.34
C MET A 73 -1.64 -9.55 -3.39
N LEU A 74 -1.89 -9.02 -4.58
CA LEU A 74 -2.46 -7.68 -4.75
C LEU A 74 -3.87 -7.57 -4.15
N ALA A 75 -4.72 -8.58 -4.36
CA ALA A 75 -6.06 -8.59 -3.78
C ALA A 75 -6.01 -8.60 -2.24
N ASP A 76 -5.15 -9.44 -1.66
CA ASP A 76 -4.94 -9.49 -0.21
C ASP A 76 -4.37 -8.18 0.33
N PHE A 77 -3.39 -7.60 -0.35
CA PHE A 77 -2.79 -6.32 0.03
C PHE A 77 -3.83 -5.19 0.01
N VAL A 78 -4.64 -5.08 -1.04
CA VAL A 78 -5.72 -4.07 -1.12
C VAL A 78 -6.73 -4.26 0.02
N ARG A 79 -7.12 -5.50 0.32
CA ARG A 79 -8.01 -5.78 1.46
C ARG A 79 -7.39 -5.29 2.77
N GLN A 80 -6.11 -5.57 3.00
CA GLN A 80 -5.41 -5.14 4.21
C GLN A 80 -5.29 -3.62 4.28
N GLN A 81 -4.95 -2.94 3.18
CA GLN A 81 -4.87 -1.48 3.12
C GLN A 81 -6.21 -0.81 3.45
N LYS A 82 -7.34 -1.38 3.01
CA LYS A 82 -8.67 -0.87 3.39
C LYS A 82 -8.93 -0.99 4.89
N SER A 83 -8.54 -2.09 5.53
CA SER A 83 -8.67 -2.26 6.99
C SER A 83 -7.82 -1.24 7.74
N LEU A 84 -6.56 -1.08 7.33
CA LEU A 84 -5.64 -0.12 7.94
C LEU A 84 -6.13 1.33 7.77
N LEU A 85 -6.70 1.66 6.62
CA LEU A 85 -7.31 2.96 6.37
C LEU A 85 -8.46 3.22 7.34
N GLN A 86 -9.38 2.26 7.48
CA GLN A 86 -10.52 2.38 8.39
C GLN A 86 -10.07 2.55 9.85
N GLU A 87 -9.08 1.78 10.30
CA GLU A 87 -8.50 1.92 11.65
C GLU A 87 -7.86 3.30 11.86
N SER A 88 -7.14 3.80 10.86
CA SER A 88 -6.50 5.12 10.89
C SER A 88 -7.54 6.24 10.96
N GLU A 89 -8.62 6.15 10.18
CA GLU A 89 -9.73 7.10 10.19
C GLU A 89 -10.43 7.13 11.55
N GLN A 90 -10.71 5.95 12.14
CA GLN A 90 -11.30 5.87 13.48
C GLN A 90 -10.38 6.48 14.54
N LYS A 91 -9.07 6.18 14.45
CA LYS A 91 -8.07 6.74 15.37
C LYS A 91 -7.99 8.27 15.25
N LEU A 92 -8.05 8.80 14.03
CA LEU A 92 -8.09 10.24 13.79
C LEU A 92 -9.35 10.88 14.38
N ALA A 93 -10.52 10.25 14.23
CA ALA A 93 -11.75 10.73 14.84
C ALA A 93 -11.63 10.82 16.38
N ASN A 94 -11.09 9.79 17.01
CA ASN A 94 -10.85 9.77 18.46
C ASN A 94 -9.89 10.90 18.90
N TYR A 95 -8.83 11.17 18.13
CA TYR A 95 -7.92 12.28 18.44
C TYR A 95 -8.58 13.66 18.29
N ARG A 96 -9.47 13.84 17.31
CA ARG A 96 -10.24 15.08 17.17
C ARG A 96 -11.15 15.30 18.36
N GLU A 97 -11.83 14.27 18.84
CA GLU A 97 -12.66 14.35 20.05
C GLU A 97 -11.81 14.72 21.27
N LYS A 98 -10.66 14.06 21.45
CA LYS A 98 -9.74 14.37 22.55
C LYS A 98 -9.24 15.82 22.49
N LEU A 99 -8.92 16.31 21.30
CA LEU A 99 -8.51 17.70 21.10
C LEU A 99 -9.61 18.69 21.49
N ALA A 100 -10.88 18.39 21.16
CA ALA A 100 -12.01 19.22 21.55
C ALA A 100 -12.13 19.34 23.07
N LYS A 101 -12.07 18.21 23.80
CA LYS A 101 -12.10 18.18 25.28
C LYS A 101 -10.95 18.98 25.89
N VAL A 102 -9.71 18.79 25.39
CA VAL A 102 -8.55 19.55 25.87
C VAL A 102 -8.72 21.05 25.60
N SER A 103 -9.29 21.42 24.46
CA SER A 103 -9.53 22.82 24.11
C SER A 103 -10.57 23.48 25.01
N GLU A 104 -11.61 22.74 25.39
CA GLU A 104 -12.64 23.16 26.35
C GLU A 104 -12.05 23.38 27.74
N VAL A 105 -11.36 22.37 28.30
CA VAL A 105 -10.68 22.48 29.61
C VAL A 105 -9.71 23.66 29.62
N ARG A 106 -8.96 23.89 28.53
CA ARG A 106 -8.06 25.04 28.43
C ARG A 106 -8.82 26.38 28.51
N LYS A 107 -9.99 26.48 27.86
CA LYS A 107 -10.83 27.69 27.89
C LYS A 107 -11.37 27.93 29.30
N GLU A 108 -11.89 26.89 29.94
CA GLU A 108 -12.39 26.96 31.32
C GLU A 108 -11.29 27.31 32.31
N LEU A 109 -10.12 26.67 32.22
CA LEU A 109 -8.99 26.95 33.08
C LEU A 109 -8.53 28.41 32.96
N LYS A 110 -8.47 28.96 31.74
CA LYS A 110 -8.14 30.37 31.53
C LYS A 110 -9.15 31.30 32.21
N SER A 111 -10.45 31.02 32.07
CA SER A 111 -11.49 31.78 32.76
C SER A 111 -11.40 31.63 34.27
N HIS A 112 -11.12 30.42 34.77
CA HIS A 112 -11.02 30.14 36.20
C HIS A 112 -9.86 30.90 36.83
N ILE A 113 -8.67 30.88 36.21
CA ILE A 113 -7.49 31.63 36.67
C ILE A 113 -7.77 33.14 36.73
N GLN A 114 -8.47 33.69 35.73
CA GLN A 114 -8.82 35.12 35.71
C GLN A 114 -9.77 35.53 36.84
N ASN A 115 -10.55 34.58 37.38
CA ASN A 115 -11.49 34.82 38.46
C ASN A 115 -10.90 34.50 39.85
N LEU A 116 -9.66 34.00 39.93
CA LEU A 116 -9.00 33.77 41.20
C LEU A 116 -8.42 35.09 41.75
N PRO A 117 -8.55 35.35 43.07
CA PRO A 117 -7.96 36.53 43.68
C PRO A 117 -6.44 36.46 43.60
N ASP A 118 -5.83 37.55 43.15
CA ASP A 118 -4.37 37.67 43.16
C ASP A 118 -3.89 37.88 44.60
N LEU A 119 -3.31 36.82 45.17
CA LEU A 119 -2.80 36.82 46.55
C LEU A 119 -1.62 37.79 46.74
N THR A 120 -1.00 38.28 45.67
CA THR A 120 0.05 39.31 45.75
C THR A 120 -0.52 40.72 45.97
N MET A 121 -1.81 40.92 45.68
CA MET A 121 -2.55 42.15 45.96
C MET A 121 -3.20 42.17 47.34
N LEU A 122 -3.13 41.05 48.08
CA LEU A 122 -3.53 41.06 49.48
C LEU A 122 -2.53 41.90 50.28
N PRO A 123 -3.00 42.83 51.14
CA PRO A 123 -2.11 43.54 52.04
C PRO A 123 -1.33 42.51 52.87
N SER A 124 -0.02 42.67 52.92
CA SER A 124 0.88 41.77 53.61
C SER A 124 0.48 41.64 55.09
N VAL A 125 -0.20 40.56 55.45
CA VAL A 125 -0.55 40.22 56.85
C VAL A 125 0.69 39.86 57.69
N THR A 126 1.90 39.96 57.12
CA THR A 126 3.17 39.87 57.85
C THR A 126 3.56 41.17 58.56
N GLY A 127 2.85 42.27 58.32
CA GLY A 127 2.98 43.52 59.09
C GLY A 127 1.86 43.64 60.12
N GLY A 128 1.88 42.76 61.13
CA GLY A 128 1.06 42.81 62.36
C GLY A 128 -0.26 43.56 62.28
N LEU A 129 -1.38 42.83 62.17
CA LEU A 129 -2.69 43.41 62.46
C LEU A 129 -2.62 44.09 63.83
N ALA A 130 -3.05 45.36 63.92
CA ALA A 130 -3.19 46.02 65.21
C ALA A 130 -4.02 45.09 66.12
N PRO A 131 -3.60 44.86 67.38
CA PRO A 131 -4.31 43.96 68.27
C PRO A 131 -5.78 44.40 68.32
N LEU A 132 -6.68 43.43 68.10
CA LEU A 132 -8.10 43.70 68.11
C LEU A 132 -8.48 44.39 69.42
N PRO A 133 -9.38 45.38 69.40
CA PRO A 133 -9.86 46.05 70.60
C PRO A 133 -10.33 45.01 71.61
N SER A 134 -10.01 45.23 72.89
CA SER A 134 -10.43 44.32 73.95
C SER A 134 -11.96 44.32 74.01
N ALA A 135 -12.58 43.24 74.50
CA ALA A 135 -14.03 43.19 74.69
C ALA A 135 -14.56 44.37 75.54
N GLY A 136 -13.71 44.99 76.38
CA GLY A 136 -14.04 46.21 77.13
C GLY A 136 -14.08 47.51 76.31
N ASP A 137 -13.47 47.56 75.12
CA ASP A 137 -13.51 48.72 74.23
C ASP A 137 -14.77 48.73 73.34
N LEU A 138 -15.49 47.61 73.25
CA LEU A 138 -16.66 47.43 72.37
C LEU A 138 -18.00 47.77 73.04
N PHE A 139 -18.02 47.95 74.35
CA PHE A 139 -19.25 48.11 75.14
C PHE A 139 -19.23 49.31 76.10
N ASN A 140 -18.51 50.39 75.77
CA ASN A 140 -18.57 51.68 76.47
C ASN A 140 -19.21 52.77 75.59
#